data_AF-A0A8B9G731-F1
#
_entry.id   AF-A0A8B9G731-F1
#
_cell.length_a   1.000
_cell.length_b   1.000
_cell.length_c   1.000
_cell.angle_alpha   90.00
_cell.angle_beta   90.00
_cell.angle_gamma   90.00
#
_symmetry.space_group_name_H-M   'P 1'
#
loop_
_entity.id
_entity.type
_entity.pdbx_description
1 polymer ?
#
loop_
_entity_poly.entity_id
_entity_poly.type
_entity_poly.pdbx_seq_one_letter_code
_entity_poly.pdbx_strand_id
1 'polypeptide(L)'
;NCTGLGSAALWLEMDNKKRIQLLQFIMGTYCLPVGGFAELTGSNGTQKFCNDKVGKEMWLPWSHTCFNHLDLPPYKNYKHLKEKLLYAIEETDRGDGVLVLSQGRP
;
A
#
# COMPACT_ATOMS: atom_id res chain seq x y z
N ASN A 1 -3.23 7.45 -14.48
CA ASN A 1 -1.76 7.67 -14.60
C ASN A 1 -1.00 6.79 -13.62
N CYS A 2 -1.07 5.46 -13.81
CA CYS A 2 -0.63 4.44 -12.83
C CYS A 2 0.87 4.11 -12.87
N THR A 3 1.73 5.11 -12.98
CA THR A 3 3.17 4.95 -12.71
C THR A 3 3.68 6.25 -12.14
N GLY A 4 4.35 6.21 -10.99
CA GLY A 4 5.05 7.39 -10.54
C GLY A 4 5.74 7.21 -9.21
N LEU A 5 6.86 6.47 -9.24
CA LEU A 5 8.20 6.81 -8.71
C LEU A 5 8.39 7.46 -7.33
N GLY A 6 7.36 8.01 -6.67
CA GLY A 6 7.42 8.46 -5.28
C GLY A 6 7.58 7.30 -4.29
N SER A 7 7.13 6.10 -4.66
CA SER A 7 7.33 4.88 -3.88
C SER A 7 8.68 4.20 -4.12
N ALA A 8 9.41 4.51 -5.19
CA ALA A 8 10.68 3.83 -5.48
C ALA A 8 11.79 4.21 -4.46
N ALA A 9 11.86 5.49 -4.08
CA ALA A 9 12.79 5.94 -3.04
C ALA A 9 12.45 5.32 -1.68
N LEU A 10 11.16 5.30 -1.32
CA LEU A 10 10.68 4.69 -0.09
C LEU A 10 10.94 3.17 -0.09
N TRP A 11 10.70 2.51 -1.21
CA TRP A 11 10.95 1.09 -1.42
C TRP A 11 12.43 0.75 -1.24
N LEU A 12 13.33 1.55 -1.83
CA LEU A 12 14.78 1.39 -1.68
C LEU A 12 15.24 1.61 -0.24
N GLU A 13 14.66 2.59 0.46
CA GLU A 13 14.96 2.87 1.88
C GLU A 13 14.40 1.81 2.86
N MET A 14 13.43 1.00 2.46
CA MET A 14 12.79 -0.01 3.30
C MET A 14 13.56 -1.34 3.30
N ASP A 15 13.61 -1.99 4.47
CA ASP A 15 14.13 -3.34 4.63
C ASP A 15 13.29 -4.38 3.85
N ASN A 16 13.90 -5.50 3.48
CA ASN A 16 13.20 -6.59 2.77
C ASN A 16 11.94 -7.07 3.51
N LYS A 17 11.94 -7.12 4.85
CA LYS A 17 10.75 -7.47 5.63
C LYS A 17 9.61 -6.47 5.39
N LYS A 18 9.91 -5.17 5.45
CA LYS A 18 8.92 -4.10 5.24
C LYS A 18 8.40 -4.07 3.80
N ARG A 19 9.27 -4.38 2.81
CA ARG A 19 8.86 -4.53 1.40
C ARG A 19 7.85 -5.66 1.23
N ILE A 20 8.12 -6.82 1.83
CA ILE A 20 7.23 -7.98 1.81
C ILE A 20 5.89 -7.64 2.48
N GLN A 21 5.94 -7.00 3.64
CA GLN A 21 4.72 -6.60 4.36
C GLN A 21 3.93 -5.53 3.58
N LEU A 22 4.60 -4.60 2.90
CA LEU A 22 3.93 -3.63 2.02
C LEU A 22 3.23 -4.32 0.84
N LEU A 23 3.85 -5.33 0.24
CA LEU A 23 3.19 -6.15 -0.80
C LEU A 23 1.96 -6.84 -0.23
N GLN A 24 2.08 -7.47 0.93
CA GLN A 24 0.97 -8.12 1.60
C GLN A 24 -0.12 -7.13 2.01
N PHE A 25 0.25 -5.90 2.38
CA PHE A 25 -0.71 -4.82 2.67
C PHE A 25 -1.50 -4.46 1.42
N ILE A 26 -0.82 -4.15 0.32
CA ILE A 26 -1.44 -3.67 -0.92
C ILE A 26 -2.22 -4.76 -1.66
N MET A 27 -1.66 -5.96 -1.74
CA MET A 27 -2.16 -7.06 -2.58
C MET A 27 -2.78 -8.20 -1.77
N GLY A 28 -2.68 -8.17 -0.44
CA GLY A 28 -3.06 -9.30 0.41
C GLY A 28 -2.06 -10.47 0.39
N THR A 29 -1.09 -10.45 -0.53
CA THR A 29 -0.09 -11.51 -0.72
C THR A 29 1.30 -10.93 -1.01
N TYR A 30 2.33 -11.63 -0.56
CA TYR A 30 3.72 -11.31 -0.88
C TYR A 30 4.24 -12.05 -2.13
N CYS A 31 3.45 -12.98 -2.67
CA CYS A 31 3.81 -13.76 -3.85
C CYS A 31 3.45 -12.99 -5.13
N LEU A 32 4.46 -12.45 -5.81
CA LEU A 32 4.28 -11.86 -7.13
C LEU A 32 4.21 -12.95 -8.22
N PRO A 33 3.36 -12.78 -9.25
CA PRO A 33 3.34 -13.67 -10.40
C PRO A 33 4.65 -13.58 -11.20
N VAL A 34 4.90 -14.58 -12.06
CA VAL A 34 6.17 -14.75 -12.77
C VAL A 34 6.50 -13.56 -13.69
N GLY A 35 5.49 -12.87 -14.24
CA GLY A 35 5.66 -11.61 -14.99
C GLY A 35 5.72 -10.33 -14.13
N GLY A 36 5.82 -10.45 -12.81
CA GLY A 36 6.01 -9.34 -11.88
C GLY A 36 4.79 -8.43 -11.73
N PHE A 37 5.02 -7.15 -11.42
CA PHE A 37 3.94 -6.16 -11.19
C PHE A 37 3.05 -5.89 -12.41
N ALA A 38 3.51 -6.24 -13.61
CA ALA A 38 2.76 -6.03 -14.85
C ALA A 38 1.63 -7.04 -15.03
N GLU A 39 1.75 -8.23 -14.42
CA GLU A 39 0.76 -9.32 -14.50
C GLU A 39 -0.03 -9.49 -13.19
N LEU A 40 -0.09 -8.45 -12.37
CA LEU A 40 -0.88 -8.49 -11.14
C LEU A 40 -2.34 -8.79 -11.45
N THR A 41 -2.84 -9.90 -10.91
CA THR A 41 -4.24 -10.30 -11.03
C THR A 41 -5.02 -9.82 -9.81
N GLY A 42 -5.99 -8.94 -10.02
CA GLY A 42 -6.98 -8.56 -9.02
C GLY A 42 -8.28 -9.37 -9.17
N SER A 43 -9.29 -8.97 -8.40
CA SER A 43 -10.62 -9.60 -8.42
C SER A 43 -11.31 -9.62 -9.80
N ASN A 44 -11.00 -8.63 -10.67
CA ASN A 44 -11.60 -8.48 -12.00
C ASN A 44 -10.62 -8.76 -13.17
N GLY A 45 -9.49 -9.44 -12.94
CA GLY A 45 -8.49 -9.74 -13.98
C GLY A 45 -7.17 -8.98 -13.77
N THR A 46 -6.42 -8.70 -14.84
CA THR A 46 -5.13 -8.00 -14.73
C THR A 46 -5.34 -6.55 -14.26
N GLN A 47 -4.96 -6.29 -13.01
CA GLN A 47 -5.17 -5.01 -12.34
C GLN A 47 -3.84 -4.49 -11.80
N LYS A 48 -3.36 -3.43 -12.45
CA LYS A 48 -2.11 -2.76 -12.09
C LYS A 48 -2.24 -2.10 -10.72
N PHE A 49 -1.12 -2.02 -10.02
CA PHE A 49 -0.99 -1.19 -8.84
C PHE A 49 -1.29 0.27 -9.18
N CYS A 50 -2.23 0.88 -8.47
CA CYS A 50 -2.48 2.31 -8.55
C CYS A 50 -2.50 2.90 -7.13
N ASN A 51 -2.02 4.14 -7.01
CA ASN A 51 -2.00 4.88 -5.77
C ASN A 51 -2.74 6.21 -5.91
N ASP A 52 -3.71 6.45 -5.05
CA ASP A 52 -4.47 7.70 -5.06
C ASP A 52 -4.25 8.49 -3.77
N LYS A 53 -4.37 9.81 -3.88
CA LYS A 53 -4.24 10.73 -2.76
C LYS A 53 -5.63 11.08 -2.23
N VAL A 54 -6.05 10.44 -1.15
CA VAL A 54 -7.41 10.60 -0.60
C VAL A 54 -7.40 10.83 0.91
N GLY A 55 -8.45 11.47 1.42
CA GLY A 55 -8.63 11.70 2.86
C GLY A 55 -7.94 12.95 3.40
N LYS A 56 -7.64 12.94 4.71
CA LYS A 56 -7.06 14.06 5.47
C LYS A 56 -5.67 13.70 5.97
N GLU A 57 -4.80 14.69 6.17
CA GLU A 57 -3.40 14.49 6.63
C GLU A 57 -3.25 13.76 7.97
N MET A 58 -4.31 13.64 8.77
CA MET A 58 -4.33 12.92 10.04
C MET A 58 -4.61 11.41 9.88
N TRP A 59 -5.13 10.99 8.72
CA TRP A 59 -5.57 9.62 8.51
C TRP A 59 -4.38 8.70 8.26
N LEU A 60 -4.60 7.40 8.50
CA LEU A 60 -3.62 6.37 8.17
C LEU A 60 -3.81 5.96 6.70
N PRO A 61 -2.72 5.56 6.02
CA PRO A 61 -2.84 5.00 4.69
C PRO A 61 -3.58 3.67 4.78
N TRP A 62 -4.48 3.45 3.83
CA TRP A 62 -5.24 2.23 3.71
C TRP A 62 -5.06 1.62 2.34
N SER A 63 -5.39 0.33 2.20
CA SER A 63 -5.34 -0.33 0.90
C SER A 63 -6.54 -1.24 0.69
N HIS A 64 -6.90 -1.38 -0.58
CA HIS A 64 -7.92 -2.30 -1.04
C HIS A 64 -7.25 -3.46 -1.77
N THR A 65 -7.00 -4.54 -1.04
CA THR A 65 -6.33 -5.74 -1.56
C THR A 65 -7.05 -6.36 -2.77
N CYS A 66 -8.38 -6.29 -2.81
CA CYS A 66 -9.18 -6.76 -3.94
C CYS A 66 -8.89 -6.01 -5.26
N PHE A 67 -8.37 -4.79 -5.17
CA PHE A 67 -8.16 -3.87 -6.30
C PHE A 67 -6.70 -3.46 -6.48
N ASN A 68 -5.76 -3.99 -5.69
CA ASN A 68 -4.36 -3.56 -5.66
C ASN A 68 -4.22 -2.03 -5.54
N HIS A 69 -5.11 -1.41 -4.77
CA HIS A 69 -5.22 0.05 -4.66
C HIS A 69 -4.68 0.52 -3.31
N LEU A 70 -3.75 1.48 -3.34
CA LEU A 70 -3.19 2.09 -2.12
C LEU A 70 -3.61 3.55 -2.04
N ASP A 71 -4.34 3.87 -1.00
CA ASP A 71 -4.84 5.21 -0.74
C ASP A 71 -3.97 5.90 0.32
N LEU A 72 -3.31 6.97 -0.12
CA LEU A 72 -2.33 7.71 0.67
C LEU A 72 -2.88 9.10 1.01
N PRO A 73 -3.00 9.45 2.29
CA PRO A 73 -3.34 10.80 2.65
C PRO A 73 -2.34 11.85 2.12
N PRO A 74 -2.80 13.07 1.79
CA PRO A 74 -1.92 14.13 1.30
C PRO A 74 -1.07 14.70 2.45
N TYR A 75 -0.02 13.98 2.82
CA TYR A 75 0.93 14.43 3.83
C TYR A 75 1.80 15.57 3.30
N LYS A 76 1.99 16.61 4.11
CA LYS A 76 2.83 17.77 3.76
C LYS A 76 4.32 17.44 3.66
N ASN A 77 4.77 16.43 4.42
CA ASN A 77 6.19 16.07 4.53
C ASN A 77 6.41 14.58 4.22
N TYR A 78 7.49 14.27 3.50
CA TYR A 78 7.90 12.89 3.21
C TYR A 78 8.15 12.07 4.47
N LYS A 79 8.77 12.67 5.50
CA LYS A 79 9.02 12.01 6.78
C LYS A 79 7.71 11.53 7.44
N HIS A 80 6.68 12.38 7.40
CA HIS A 80 5.37 12.07 7.98
C HIS A 80 4.67 10.94 7.19
N LEU A 81 4.75 10.98 5.86
CA LEU A 81 4.26 9.90 4.99
C LEU A 81 4.94 8.58 5.31
N LYS A 82 6.27 8.58 5.40
CA LYS A 82 7.08 7.39 5.71
C LYS A 82 6.73 6.80 7.07
N GLU A 83 6.63 7.65 8.09
CA GLU A 83 6.32 7.24 9.45
C GLU A 83 4.91 6.62 9.55
N LYS A 84 3.90 7.26 8.93
CA LYS A 84 2.52 6.73 8.91
C LYS A 84 2.38 5.45 8.10
N LEU A 85 3.09 5.34 6.97
CA LEU A 85 3.08 4.12 6.17
C LEU A 85 3.76 2.96 6.90
N LEU A 86 4.93 3.19 7.50
CA LEU A 86 5.62 2.18 8.31
C LEU A 86 4.73 1.71 9.46
N TYR A 87 4.09 2.65 10.15
CA TYR A 87 3.15 2.35 11.21
C TYR A 87 1.99 1.46 10.72
N ALA A 88 1.35 1.80 9.60
CA ALA A 88 0.26 1.00 9.02
C ALA A 88 0.71 -0.44 8.63
N ILE A 89 1.91 -0.58 8.09
CA ILE A 89 2.49 -1.88 7.73
C ILE A 89 2.76 -2.72 9.01
N GLU A 90 3.32 -2.11 10.05
CA GLU A 90 3.60 -2.79 11.33
C GLU A 90 2.31 -3.21 12.06
N GLU A 91 1.28 -2.37 12.06
CA GLU A 91 -0.03 -2.69 12.62
C GLU A 91 -0.73 -3.83 11.85
N THR A 92 -0.52 -3.89 10.53
CA THR A 92 -1.05 -4.98 9.70
C THR A 92 -0.46 -6.34 10.08
N ASP A 93 0.82 -6.39 10.44
CA ASP A 93 1.52 -7.60 10.90
C ASP A 93 0.99 -8.10 12.26
N ARG A 94 0.56 -7.18 13.13
CA ARG A 94 0.10 -7.48 14.50
C ARG A 94 -1.32 -8.02 14.60
N GLY A 95 -2.10 -8.01 13.52
CA GLY A 95 -3.48 -8.52 13.48
C GLY A 95 -4.57 -7.45 13.46
N ASP A 96 -4.21 -6.17 13.66
CA ASP A 96 -5.12 -5.01 13.52
C ASP A 96 -5.20 -4.48 12.08
N GLY A 97 -4.56 -5.19 11.14
CA GLY A 97 -4.57 -4.90 9.71
C GLY A 97 -5.96 -4.75 9.10
N VAL A 98 -6.99 -5.36 9.70
CA VAL A 98 -8.37 -5.19 9.27
C VAL A 98 -8.82 -3.73 9.36
N LEU A 99 -8.36 -2.96 10.36
CA LEU A 99 -8.74 -1.55 10.51
C LEU A 99 -8.13 -0.67 9.41
N VAL A 100 -6.86 -0.89 9.07
CA VAL A 100 -6.17 -0.18 7.96
C VAL A 100 -6.61 -0.68 6.59
N LEU A 101 -7.31 -1.80 6.47
CA LEU A 101 -7.96 -2.22 5.22
C LEU A 101 -9.46 -1.82 5.15
N SER A 102 -10.05 -1.41 6.28
CA SER A 102 -11.49 -1.12 6.40
C SER A 102 -11.84 0.36 6.52
N GLN A 103 -10.85 1.26 6.69
CA GLN A 103 -11.13 2.70 6.66
C GLN A 103 -11.65 3.05 5.26
N GLY A 104 -12.95 3.33 5.13
CA GLY A 104 -13.62 3.54 3.84
C GLY A 104 -14.79 2.60 3.55
N ARG A 105 -15.11 1.63 4.41
CA ARG A 105 -16.46 1.05 4.38
C ARG A 105 -17.44 1.99 5.09
N PRO A 106 -18.53 2.44 4.43
CA PRO A 106 -19.64 3.09 5.13
C PRO A 106 -20.28 2.14 6.16
#